data_AF-A0A222FC08-F1
#
_entry.id   AF-A0A222FC08-F1
#
_cell.length_a   1.000
_cell.length_b   1.000
_cell.length_c   1.000
_cell.angle_alpha   90.00
_cell.angle_beta   90.00
_cell.angle_gamma   90.00
#
_symmetry.space_group_name_H-M   'P 1'
#
loop_
_entity.id
_entity.type
_entity.pdbx_description
1 polymer ?
#
loop_
_entity_poly.entity_id
_entity_poly.type
_entity_poly.pdbx_seq_one_letter_code
_entity_poly.pdbx_strand_id
1 'polypeptide(L)'
;MTLQAHQAGLFTWSEWADTLGAELAGDGQGDGDGSGEPLGYYDHWLTAFEKLLTAKGIAGAGQLSDLRAAWGEAAKATPHGQPIELSRT
;
A
#
# COMPACT_ATOMS: atom_id res chain seq x y z
N MET A 1 3.43 -7.13 5.82
CA MET A 1 2.21 -6.35 6.09
C MET A 1 0.95 -7.18 5.84
N THR A 2 0.70 -7.65 4.60
CA THR A 2 -0.50 -8.45 4.24
C THR A 2 -0.72 -9.70 5.08
N LEU A 3 0.30 -10.52 5.32
CA LEU A 3 0.16 -11.71 6.17
C LEU A 3 -0.32 -11.36 7.59
N GLN A 4 0.22 -10.30 8.19
CA GLN A 4 -0.15 -9.88 9.55
C GLN A 4 -1.59 -9.35 9.58
N ALA A 5 -2.00 -8.58 8.58
CA ALA A 5 -3.37 -8.11 8.46
C ALA A 5 -4.37 -9.26 8.28
N HIS A 6 -4.04 -10.27 7.48
CA HIS A 6 -4.83 -11.50 7.38
C HIS A 6 -4.89 -12.26 8.71
N GLN A 7 -3.75 -12.45 9.38
CA GLN A 7 -3.69 -13.11 10.70
C GLN A 7 -4.51 -12.38 11.78
N ALA A 8 -4.58 -11.05 11.68
CA ALA A 8 -5.43 -10.21 12.53
C ALA A 8 -6.93 -10.25 12.14
N GLY A 9 -7.31 -11.02 11.12
CA GLY A 9 -8.70 -11.16 10.67
C GLY A 9 -9.24 -9.95 9.90
N LEU A 10 -8.36 -9.06 9.42
CA LEU A 10 -8.77 -7.84 8.73
C LEU A 10 -9.37 -8.12 7.34
N PHE A 11 -9.02 -9.23 6.72
CA PHE A 11 -9.60 -9.76 5.48
C PHE A 11 -9.27 -11.25 5.34
N THR A 12 -9.93 -11.91 4.39
CA THR A 12 -9.71 -13.30 4.00
C THR A 12 -8.79 -13.41 2.78
N TRP A 13 -8.15 -14.56 2.59
CA TRP A 13 -7.34 -14.81 1.40
C TRP A 13 -8.11 -14.71 0.09
N SER A 14 -9.42 -15.00 0.09
CA SER A 14 -10.28 -14.83 -1.08
C SER A 14 -10.45 -13.36 -1.45
N GLU A 15 -10.81 -12.49 -0.48
CA GLU A 15 -10.88 -11.04 -0.71
C GLU A 15 -9.53 -10.49 -1.23
N TRP A 16 -8.42 -10.98 -0.69
CA TRP A 16 -7.08 -10.62 -1.14
C TRP A 16 -6.81 -11.04 -2.59
N ALA A 17 -7.08 -12.31 -2.92
CA ALA A 17 -6.84 -12.84 -4.26
C ALA A 17 -7.68 -12.12 -5.32
N ASP A 18 -8.95 -11.84 -5.01
CA ASP A 18 -9.86 -11.10 -5.89
C ASP A 18 -9.36 -9.67 -6.13
N THR A 19 -8.96 -8.98 -5.07
CA THR A 19 -8.48 -7.60 -5.16
C THR A 19 -7.15 -7.52 -5.94
N LEU A 20 -6.18 -8.39 -5.62
CA LEU A 20 -4.90 -8.40 -6.33
C LEU A 20 -5.05 -8.82 -7.79
N GLY A 21 -5.92 -9.80 -8.07
CA GLY A 21 -6.22 -10.24 -9.43
C GLY A 21 -6.80 -9.11 -10.28
N ALA A 22 -7.70 -8.29 -9.71
CA ALA A 22 -8.25 -7.12 -10.38
C ALA A 22 -7.16 -6.07 -10.69
N GLU A 23 -6.24 -5.78 -9.76
CA GLU A 23 -5.14 -4.84 -10.01
C GLU A 23 -4.21 -5.33 -11.12
N LEU A 24 -3.81 -6.61 -11.09
CA LEU A 24 -2.94 -7.19 -12.11
C LEU A 24 -3.60 -7.27 -13.50
N ALA A 25 -4.93 -7.46 -13.53
CA ALA A 25 -5.69 -7.47 -14.79
C ALA A 25 -5.82 -6.07 -15.40
N GLY A 26 -5.92 -5.03 -14.56
CA GLY A 26 -6.01 -3.63 -14.99
C GLY A 26 -4.80 -3.15 -15.80
N ASP A 27 -3.58 -3.50 -15.37
CA ASP A 27 -2.35 -3.12 -16.07
C ASP A 27 -2.15 -3.86 -17.40
N GLY A 28 -2.67 -5.09 -17.51
CA GLY A 28 -2.65 -5.84 -18.77
C GLY A 28 -3.51 -5.22 -19.88
N GLN A 29 -4.39 -4.27 -19.55
CA GLN A 29 -5.32 -3.62 -20.48
C GLN A 29 -4.87 -2.25 -20.99
N GLY A 30 -3.69 -1.76 -20.58
CA GLY A 30 -3.02 -0.64 -21.24
C GLY A 30 -3.66 0.71 -20.98
N ASP A 31 -3.81 1.07 -19.71
CA ASP A 31 -3.92 2.48 -19.29
C ASP A 31 -2.78 2.76 -18.30
N GLY A 32 -1.54 2.65 -18.79
CA GLY A 32 -0.42 3.24 -18.08
C GLY A 32 -0.71 4.73 -17.88
N ASP A 33 -0.38 5.26 -16.71
CA ASP A 33 -0.55 6.65 -16.25
C ASP A 33 0.14 7.74 -17.11
N GLY A 34 0.46 7.44 -18.37
CA GLY A 34 1.20 8.29 -19.29
C GLY A 34 2.72 8.27 -19.07
N SER A 35 3.23 7.50 -18.09
CA SER A 35 4.68 7.41 -17.80
C SER A 35 5.43 6.40 -18.65
N GLY A 36 4.73 5.47 -19.33
CA GLY A 36 5.31 4.54 -20.30
C GLY A 36 5.95 3.27 -19.72
N GLU A 37 6.02 3.12 -18.40
CA GLU A 37 6.50 1.90 -17.74
C GLU A 37 5.31 1.18 -17.05
N PRO A 38 5.12 -0.14 -17.25
CA PRO A 38 4.15 -0.92 -16.48
C PRO A 38 4.44 -0.81 -14.98
N LEU A 39 3.41 -0.76 -14.13
CA LEU A 39 3.64 -0.78 -12.69
C LEU A 39 4.32 -2.10 -12.29
N GLY A 40 5.21 -2.03 -11.30
CA GLY A 40 5.87 -3.21 -10.79
C GLY A 40 4.87 -4.13 -10.08
N TYR A 41 5.16 -5.43 -10.02
CA TYR A 41 4.38 -6.40 -9.24
C TYR A 41 4.13 -5.94 -7.79
N TYR A 42 5.12 -5.29 -7.17
CA TYR A 42 5.00 -4.77 -5.81
C TYR A 42 4.08 -3.55 -5.70
N ASP A 43 3.97 -2.73 -6.75
CA ASP A 43 3.07 -1.58 -6.77
C ASP A 43 1.61 -2.04 -6.85
N HIS A 44 1.33 -3.07 -7.66
CA HIS A 44 0.03 -3.74 -7.68
C HIS A 44 -0.31 -4.37 -6.33
N TRP A 45 0.65 -5.06 -5.73
CA TRP A 45 0.48 -5.66 -4.41
C TRP A 45 0.13 -4.60 -3.36
N LEU A 46 0.83 -3.46 -3.36
CA LEU A 46 0.59 -2.38 -2.41
C LEU A 46 -0.78 -1.71 -2.67
N THR A 47 -1.10 -1.46 -3.93
CA THR A 47 -2.38 -0.87 -4.33
C THR A 47 -3.56 -1.76 -3.93
N ALA A 48 -3.47 -3.06 -4.18
CA ALA A 48 -4.49 -4.03 -3.76
C ALA A 48 -4.67 -4.03 -2.24
N PHE A 49 -3.56 -3.97 -1.49
CA PHE A 49 -3.59 -3.95 -0.03
C PHE A 49 -4.26 -2.70 0.53
N GLU A 50 -3.89 -1.52 0.02
CA GLU A 50 -4.49 -0.25 0.44
C GLU A 50 -5.97 -0.16 0.07
N LYS A 51 -6.34 -0.59 -1.15
CA LYS A 51 -7.74 -0.65 -1.59
C LYS A 51 -8.57 -1.56 -0.68
N LEU A 52 -8.07 -2.74 -0.36
CA LEU A 52 -8.77 -3.70 0.51
C LEU A 52 -8.95 -3.14 1.92
N LEU A 53 -7.93 -2.56 2.53
CA LEU A 53 -8.06 -1.96 3.87
C LEU A 53 -8.96 -0.72 3.87
N THR A 54 -8.94 0.08 2.80
CA THR A 54 -9.81 1.25 2.64
C THR A 54 -11.27 0.83 2.51
N ALA A 55 -11.56 -0.17 1.66
CA ALA A 55 -12.92 -0.68 1.47
C ALA A 55 -13.54 -1.23 2.77
N LYS A 56 -12.70 -1.69 3.70
CA LYS A 56 -13.12 -2.18 5.02
C LYS A 56 -13.13 -1.12 6.11
N GLY A 57 -12.82 0.14 5.78
CA GLY A 57 -12.80 1.26 6.72
C GLY A 57 -11.65 1.19 7.76
N ILE A 58 -10.63 0.37 7.49
CA ILE A 58 -9.51 0.14 8.42
C ILE A 58 -8.42 1.20 8.23
N ALA A 59 -8.18 1.59 6.98
CA ALA A 59 -7.23 2.65 6.63
C ALA A 59 -7.90 3.62 5.67
N GLY A 60 -8.32 4.78 6.17
CA GLY A 60 -8.84 5.83 5.31
C GLY A 60 -7.76 6.39 4.38
N ALA A 61 -8.14 6.83 3.18
CA ALA A 61 -7.20 7.41 2.21
C ALA A 61 -6.38 8.59 2.80
N GLY A 62 -7.01 9.42 3.64
CA GLY A 62 -6.31 10.48 4.38
C GLY A 62 -5.25 9.94 5.34
N GLN A 63 -5.57 8.89 6.11
CA GLN A 63 -4.63 8.27 7.05
C GLN A 63 -3.43 7.65 6.35
N LEU A 64 -3.62 7.03 5.18
CA LEU A 64 -2.52 6.49 4.36
C LEU A 64 -1.63 7.60 3.82
N SER A 65 -2.22 8.69 3.33
CA SER A 65 -1.50 9.87 2.87
C SER A 65 -0.67 10.51 3.99
N ASP A 66 -1.27 10.71 5.15
CA ASP A 66 -0.62 11.30 6.32
C ASP A 66 0.53 10.42 6.82
N LEU A 67 0.34 9.09 6.84
CA LEU A 67 1.37 8.14 7.22
C LEU A 67 2.55 8.15 6.24
N ARG A 68 2.29 8.20 4.94
CA ARG A 68 3.32 8.32 3.90
C ARG A 68 4.12 9.61 4.06
N ALA A 69 3.43 10.74 4.30
CA ALA A 69 4.08 12.03 4.53
C ALA A 69 4.95 11.99 5.80
N ALA A 70 4.43 11.46 6.91
CA ALA A 70 5.15 11.35 8.17
C ALA A 70 6.42 10.50 8.05
N TRP A 71 6.35 9.37 7.34
CA TRP A 71 7.54 8.56 7.04
C TRP A 71 8.53 9.30 6.14
N GLY A 72 8.04 10.07 5.15
CA GLY A 72 8.89 10.89 4.28
C GLY A 72 9.66 11.95 5.05
N GLU A 73 9.01 12.63 6.01
CA GLU A 73 9.67 13.60 6.88
C GLU A 73 10.65 12.93 7.86
N ALA A 74 10.26 11.79 8.46
CA ALA A 74 11.14 11.03 9.34
C ALA A 74 12.42 10.59 8.61
N ALA A 75 12.30 10.09 7.37
CA ALA A 75 13.43 9.68 6.55
C ALA A 75 14.39 10.84 6.26
N LYS A 76 13.85 12.02 5.91
CA LYS A 76 14.65 13.23 5.65
C LYS A 76 15.38 13.73 6.91
N ALA A 77 14.75 13.60 8.07
CA ALA A 77 15.31 14.05 9.34
C ALA A 77 16.32 13.06 9.94
N THR A 78 16.35 11.81 9.48
CA THR A 78 17.20 10.75 10.05
C THR A 78 18.60 10.79 9.42
N PRO A 79 19.67 11.01 10.21
CA PRO A 79 21.05 10.93 9.70
C PRO A 79 21.37 9.55 9.12
N HIS A 80 22.24 9.51 8.11
CA HIS A 80 22.67 8.24 7.51
C HIS A 80 23.22 7.27 8.56
N GLY A 81 22.79 6.01 8.49
CA GLY A 81 23.19 4.96 9.43
C GLY A 81 22.36 4.89 10.71
N GLN A 82 21.39 5.78 10.91
CA GLN A 82 20.44 5.71 12.02
C GLN A 82 19.10 5.08 11.59
N PRO A 83 18.40 4.38 12.50
CA PRO A 83 17.04 3.90 12.24
C PRO A 83 16.07 5.06 12.00
N ILE A 84 15.19 4.91 11.01
CA ILE A 84 14.09 5.85 10.80
C ILE A 84 12.95 5.45 11.74
N GLU A 85 12.57 6.35 12.64
CA GLU A 85 11.48 6.12 13.59
C GLU A 85 10.31 7.08 13.32
N LEU A 86 9.09 6.54 13.35
CA LEU A 86 7.89 7.37 13.38
C LEU A 86 7.62 7.81 14.81
N SER A 87 7.64 9.11 15.04
CA SER A 87 7.11 9.71 16.26
C SER A 87 5.59 9.48 16.30
N ARG A 88 5.11 8.60 17.19
CA ARG A 88 3.67 8.52 17.48
C ARG A 88 3.31 9.71 18.36
N THR A 89 2.52 10.64 17.83
CA THR A 89 1.80 11.65 18.62
C THR A 89 0.53 11.05 19.20
#